data_AF-A0A0D0BM68-F1
#
_entry.id   AF-A0A0D0BM68-F1
#
_cell.length_a   1.000
_cell.length_b   1.000
_cell.length_c   1.000
_cell.angle_alpha   90.00
_cell.angle_beta   90.00
_cell.angle_gamma   90.00
#
_symmetry.space_group_name_H-M   'P 1'
#
loop_
_entity.id
_entity.type
_entity.pdbx_description
1 polymer ?
#
loop_
_entity_poly.entity_id
_entity_poly.type
_entity_poly.pdbx_seq_one_letter_code
_entity_poly.pdbx_strand_id
1 'polypeptide(L)'
;MPGPFETLCISEILAVILDGLQGDKKSLYYMSCCCRAFTDPALDVLWRSMYSFAPFTSLIPQIASFMNDTRTSDYDLLKHRCNSLDDWKKFDKYAARVWSL
;
A
#
# COMPACT_ATOMS: atom_id res chain seq x y z
N MET A 1 21.26 23.58 -5.47
CA MET A 1 22.45 22.97 -6.10
C MET A 1 22.82 21.73 -5.31
N PRO A 2 22.72 20.51 -5.86
CA PRO A 2 23.28 19.30 -5.26
C PRO A 2 24.78 19.19 -5.62
N GLY A 3 25.61 18.72 -4.69
CA GLY A 3 27.07 18.61 -4.83
C GLY A 3 27.53 17.39 -5.64
N PRO A 4 28.85 17.28 -5.95
CA PRO A 4 29.36 16.29 -6.88
C PRO A 4 29.49 14.93 -6.20
N PHE A 5 28.76 13.94 -6.73
CA PHE A 5 28.82 12.51 -6.40
C PHE A 5 28.11 12.04 -5.12
N GLU A 6 26.83 12.38 -4.94
CA GLU A 6 25.94 11.49 -4.19
C GLU A 6 25.79 10.19 -5.00
N THR A 7 26.51 9.15 -4.58
CA THR A 7 26.39 7.82 -5.19
C THR A 7 25.05 7.25 -4.76
N LEU A 8 24.08 7.22 -5.68
CA LEU A 8 22.76 6.64 -5.44
C LEU A 8 22.91 5.17 -5.03
N CYS A 9 22.35 4.80 -3.87
CA CYS A 9 22.24 3.41 -3.48
C CYS A 9 21.34 2.64 -4.46
N ILE A 10 21.50 1.32 -4.56
CA ILE A 10 20.69 0.47 -5.46
C ILE A 10 19.19 0.74 -5.27
N SER A 11 18.72 0.92 -4.03
CA SER A 11 17.33 1.26 -3.72
C SER A 11 16.86 2.60 -4.30
N GLU A 12 17.71 3.61 -4.34
CA GLU A 12 17.36 4.94 -4.87
C GLU A 12 17.28 4.92 -6.39
N ILE A 13 18.18 4.17 -7.05
CA ILE A 13 18.10 3.95 -8.51
C ILE A 13 16.79 3.23 -8.86
N LEU A 14 16.43 2.19 -8.10
CA LEU A 14 15.17 1.48 -8.30
C LEU A 14 13.98 2.41 -8.08
N ALA A 15 14.00 3.24 -7.03
CA ALA A 15 12.95 4.22 -6.77
C ALA A 15 12.77 5.20 -7.95
N VAL A 16 13.86 5.71 -8.53
CA VAL A 16 13.81 6.60 -9.70
C VAL A 16 13.22 5.89 -10.92
N ILE A 17 13.61 4.64 -11.19
CA ILE A 17 13.05 3.86 -12.30
C ILE A 17 11.55 3.63 -12.10
N LEU A 18 11.15 3.26 -10.89
CA LEU A 18 9.76 2.98 -10.53
C LEU A 18 8.91 4.25 -10.49
N ASP A 19 9.49 5.42 -10.20
CA ASP A 19 8.79 6.72 -10.25
C ASP A 19 8.24 7.01 -11.65
N GLY A 20 8.95 6.58 -12.70
CA GLY A 20 8.45 6.64 -14.08
C GLY A 20 7.18 5.80 -14.33
N LEU A 21 6.83 4.88 -13.42
CA LEU A 21 5.65 4.03 -13.49
C LEU A 21 4.51 4.50 -12.56
N GLN A 22 4.56 5.70 -11.97
CA GLN A 22 3.51 6.20 -11.07
C GLN A 22 2.07 6.08 -11.64
N GLY A 23 1.91 6.23 -12.95
CA GLY A 23 0.63 6.08 -13.65
C GLY A 23 0.20 4.64 -13.93
N ASP A 24 1.11 3.67 -13.82
CA ASP A 24 0.88 2.24 -14.07
C ASP A 24 1.00 1.42 -12.78
N LYS A 25 -0.07 1.50 -11.98
CA LYS A 25 -0.22 0.74 -10.73
C LYS A 25 -0.10 -0.78 -10.95
N LYS A 26 -0.46 -1.29 -12.13
CA LYS A 26 -0.41 -2.72 -12.44
C LYS A 26 1.04 -3.18 -12.58
N SER A 27 1.86 -2.44 -13.32
CA SER A 27 3.30 -2.71 -13.40
C SER A 27 3.97 -2.58 -12.03
N LEU A 28 3.66 -1.53 -11.27
CA LEU A 28 4.18 -1.36 -9.90
C LEU A 28 3.83 -2.55 -8.99
N TYR A 29 2.61 -3.08 -9.08
CA TYR A 29 2.21 -4.29 -8.36
C TYR A 29 3.07 -5.50 -8.76
N TYR A 30 3.23 -5.77 -10.06
CA TYR A 30 4.08 -6.89 -10.50
C TYR A 30 5.54 -6.73 -10.07
N MET A 31 6.07 -5.51 -10.12
CA MET A 31 7.43 -5.22 -9.64
C MET A 31 7.57 -5.49 -8.15
N SER A 32 6.55 -5.15 -7.34
CA SER A 32 6.56 -5.44 -5.90
C SER A 32 6.63 -6.93 -5.58
N CYS A 33 6.06 -7.78 -6.45
CA CYS A 33 6.06 -9.23 -6.32
C CYS A 33 7.27 -9.92 -6.98
N CYS A 34 8.10 -9.20 -7.74
CA CYS A 34 9.16 -9.79 -8.56
C CYS A 34 10.34 -10.29 -7.72
N CYS A 35 10.96 -9.41 -6.92
CA CYS A 35 12.06 -9.79 -6.03
C CYS A 35 12.18 -8.83 -4.84
N ARG A 36 12.90 -9.26 -3.79
CA ARG A 36 13.05 -8.50 -2.53
C ARG A 36 13.60 -7.08 -2.73
N ALA A 37 14.47 -6.88 -3.71
CA ALA A 37 15.06 -5.57 -4.00
C ALA A 37 14.03 -4.59 -4.59
N PHE A 38 13.05 -5.09 -5.35
CA PHE A 38 11.97 -4.27 -5.92
C PHE A 38 10.76 -4.17 -4.99
N THR A 39 10.58 -5.09 -4.05
CA THR A 39 9.39 -5.14 -3.18
C THR A 39 9.15 -3.82 -2.47
N ASP A 40 10.11 -3.33 -1.69
CA ASP A 40 9.92 -2.10 -0.93
C ASP A 40 9.82 -0.84 -1.80
N PRO A 41 10.74 -0.54 -2.74
CA PRO A 41 10.62 0.68 -3.54
C PRO A 41 9.41 0.66 -4.47
N ALA A 42 8.97 -0.50 -4.97
CA ALA A 42 7.76 -0.57 -5.80
C ALA A 42 6.48 -0.36 -4.99
N LEU A 43 6.42 -0.91 -3.77
CA LEU A 43 5.32 -0.63 -2.85
C LEU A 43 5.28 0.84 -2.44
N ASP A 44 6.43 1.48 -2.23
CA ASP A 44 6.49 2.91 -1.89
C ASP A 44 5.87 3.75 -2.99
N VAL A 45 6.26 3.54 -4.25
CA VAL A 45 5.67 4.26 -5.38
C VAL A 45 4.21 3.86 -5.61
N LEU A 46 3.86 2.58 -5.44
CA LEU A 46 2.49 2.08 -5.59
C LEU A 46 1.53 2.76 -4.62
N TRP A 47 1.92 2.94 -3.36
CA TRP A 47 1.05 3.51 -2.32
C TRP A 47 1.21 5.02 -2.14
N ARG A 48 2.25 5.65 -2.73
CA ARG A 48 2.56 7.09 -2.60
C ARG A 48 1.37 8.02 -2.86
N SER A 49 0.60 7.76 -3.91
CA SER A 49 -0.59 8.54 -4.27
C SER A 49 -1.82 7.65 -4.33
N MET A 50 -2.86 8.00 -3.58
CA MET A 50 -4.07 7.20 -3.45
C MET A 50 -5.30 8.09 -3.64
N TYR A 51 -5.90 8.04 -4.83
CA TYR A 51 -7.14 8.77 -5.13
C TYR A 51 -8.39 8.19 -4.42
N SER A 52 -8.27 7.02 -3.81
CA SER A 52 -9.37 6.34 -3.13
C SER A 52 -8.84 5.54 -1.95
N PHE A 53 -9.59 5.57 -0.86
CA PHE A 53 -9.33 4.75 0.33
C PHE A 53 -9.80 3.29 0.16
N ALA A 54 -10.55 2.97 -0.91
CA ALA A 54 -11.10 1.64 -1.15
C ALA A 54 -10.06 0.48 -1.11
N PRO A 55 -8.80 0.64 -1.56
CA PRO A 55 -7.82 -0.44 -1.45
C PRO A 55 -7.51 -0.80 0.02
N PHE A 56 -7.54 0.16 0.94
CA PHE A 56 -7.33 -0.11 2.37
C PHE A 56 -8.50 -0.83 3.02
N THR A 57 -9.72 -0.59 2.55
CA THR A 57 -10.89 -1.24 3.14
C THR A 57 -10.89 -2.74 2.84
N SER A 58 -10.30 -3.16 1.73
CA SER A 58 -10.08 -4.59 1.44
C SER A 58 -9.04 -5.27 2.36
N LEU A 59 -8.14 -4.50 2.99
CA LEU A 59 -7.17 -5.02 3.95
C LEU A 59 -7.78 -5.28 5.33
N ILE A 60 -8.93 -4.67 5.63
CA ILE A 60 -9.62 -4.83 6.91
C ILE A 60 -10.99 -5.49 6.60
N PRO A 61 -11.12 -6.82 6.78
CA PRO A 61 -12.30 -7.58 6.36
C PRO A 61 -13.64 -7.01 6.86
N GLN A 62 -13.63 -6.39 8.03
CA GLN A 62 -14.79 -5.72 8.61
C GLN A 62 -15.22 -4.49 7.80
N ILE A 63 -14.28 -3.65 7.38
CA ILE A 63 -14.59 -2.44 6.59
C ILE A 63 -15.05 -2.85 5.18
N ALA A 64 -14.43 -3.88 4.59
CA ALA A 64 -14.90 -4.44 3.32
C ALA A 64 -16.35 -4.95 3.40
N SER A 65 -16.72 -5.64 4.50
CA SER A 65 -18.08 -6.10 4.74
C SER A 65 -19.07 -4.93 4.86
N PHE A 66 -18.72 -3.91 5.65
CA PHE A 66 -19.51 -2.69 5.80
C PHE A 66 -19.74 -1.93 4.49
N MET A 67 -18.74 -1.84 3.62
CA MET A 67 -18.87 -1.13 2.35
C MET A 67 -19.76 -1.88 1.35
N ASN A 68 -19.82 -3.20 1.43
CA ASN A 68 -20.57 -4.03 0.51
C ASN A 68 -22.02 -4.27 0.95
N ASP A 69 -22.34 -4.10 2.24
CA ASP A 69 -23.65 -4.48 2.76
C ASP A 69 -24.29 -3.38 3.63
N THR A 70 -25.31 -2.73 3.07
CA THR A 70 -26.15 -1.75 3.82
C THR A 70 -27.02 -2.37 4.92
N ARG A 71 -26.98 -3.71 5.11
CA ARG A 71 -27.83 -4.44 6.06
C ARG A 71 -27.04 -5.16 7.16
N THR A 72 -25.74 -4.93 7.29
CA THR A 72 -24.92 -5.59 8.31
C THR A 72 -25.44 -5.28 9.71
N SER A 73 -25.86 -6.32 10.43
CA SER A 73 -26.32 -6.23 11.81
C SER A 73 -25.14 -5.93 12.74
N ASP A 74 -25.37 -5.17 13.82
CA ASP A 74 -24.40 -4.93 14.88
C ASP A 74 -23.80 -6.24 15.43
N TYR A 75 -24.53 -7.35 15.32
CA TYR A 75 -24.08 -8.68 15.72
C TYR A 75 -22.97 -9.25 14.80
N ASP A 76 -23.04 -9.02 13.49
CA ASP A 76 -22.02 -9.48 12.54
C ASP A 76 -20.72 -8.70 12.70
N LEU A 77 -20.82 -7.42 13.05
CA LEU A 77 -19.68 -6.58 13.41
C LEU A 77 -18.98 -7.07 14.68
N LEU A 78 -19.77 -7.39 15.71
CA LEU A 78 -19.27 -7.93 16.97
C LEU A 78 -18.64 -9.32 16.79
N LYS A 79 -19.18 -10.15 15.89
CA LYS A 79 -18.65 -11.48 15.56
C LYS A 79 -17.34 -11.41 14.75
N HIS A 80 -17.17 -10.36 13.94
CA HIS A 80 -15.92 -10.09 13.25
C HIS A 80 -14.86 -9.36 14.11
N ARG A 81 -15.14 -9.05 15.39
CA ARG A 81 -14.19 -8.45 16.34
C ARG A 81 -13.10 -9.40 16.85
N CYS A 82 -12.44 -10.09 15.94
CA CYS A 82 -11.01 -10.31 16.09
C CYS A 82 -10.34 -9.56 14.96
N ASN A 83 -10.12 -8.27 15.21
CA ASN A 83 -9.03 -7.57 14.56
C ASN A 83 -7.78 -8.38 14.93
N SER A 84 -7.36 -9.32 14.08
CA SER A 84 -6.06 -9.91 14.30
C SER A 84 -5.10 -8.72 14.31
N LEU A 85 -4.30 -8.58 15.36
CA LEU A 85 -3.24 -7.58 15.41
C LEU A 85 -2.43 -7.57 14.09
N ASP A 86 -2.37 -8.73 13.44
CA ASP A 86 -1.78 -8.94 12.12
C ASP A 86 -2.43 -8.13 10.99
N ASP A 87 -3.75 -7.94 10.98
CA ASP A 87 -4.45 -7.21 9.91
C ASP A 87 -4.23 -5.70 10.04
N TRP A 88 -4.21 -5.18 11.27
CA TRP A 88 -3.81 -3.79 11.52
C TRP A 88 -2.32 -3.56 11.23
N LYS A 89 -1.46 -4.54 11.51
CA LYS A 89 -0.03 -4.47 11.12
C LYS A 89 0.14 -4.43 9.61
N LYS A 90 -0.67 -5.18 8.85
CA LYS A 90 -0.67 -5.11 7.37
C LYS A 90 -1.15 -3.75 6.90
N PHE A 91 -2.24 -3.23 7.49
CA PHE A 91 -2.73 -1.89 7.20
C PHE A 91 -1.63 -0.84 7.43
N ASP A 92 -1.02 -0.81 8.62
CA ASP A 92 0.04 0.16 8.96
C ASP A 92 1.24 0.05 8.01
N LYS A 93 1.62 -1.17 7.62
CA LYS A 93 2.73 -1.41 6.68
C LYS A 93 2.53 -0.72 5.32
N TYR A 94 1.30 -0.65 4.82
CA TYR A 94 0.99 0.00 3.55
C TYR A 94 0.57 1.47 3.74
N ALA A 95 -0.13 1.80 4.81
CA ALA A 95 -0.58 3.15 5.13
C ALA A 95 0.59 4.11 5.35
N ALA A 96 1.67 3.65 5.98
CA ALA A 96 2.88 4.44 6.18
C ALA A 96 3.56 4.92 4.88
N ARG A 97 3.19 4.33 3.73
CA ARG A 97 3.77 4.64 2.42
C ARG A 97 2.93 5.64 1.63
N VAL A 98 1.76 6.03 2.14
CA VAL A 98 0.88 7.01 1.51
C VAL A 98 1.41 8.40 1.82
N TRP A 99 1.77 9.15 0.79
CA TRP A 99 2.27 10.51 0.94
C TRP A 99 1.25 11.57 0.51
N SER A 100 0.35 11.23 -0.42
CA SER A 100 -0.71 12.12 -0.91
C SER A 100 -2.05 11.39 -1.01
N LEU A 101 -3.07 12.01 -0.41
CA LEU A 101 -4.49 11.66 -0.48
C LEU A 101 -5.19 12.58 -1.49
#